data_AF-A0A2P2LE96-F1
#
_entry.id   AF-A0A2P2LE96-F1
#
_cell.length_a   1.000
_cell.length_b   1.000
_cell.length_c   1.000
_cell.angle_alpha   90.00
_cell.angle_beta   90.00
_cell.angle_gamma   90.00
#
_symmetry.space_group_name_H-M   'P 1'
#
loop_
_entity.id
_entity.type
_entity.pdbx_description
1 polymer ?
#
loop_
_entity_poly.entity_id
_entity_poly.type
_entity_poly.pdbx_seq_one_letter_code
_entity_poly.pdbx_strand_id
1 'polypeptide(L)'
;MEGYEGTQQPQLILAHKRFLLSHPDVQDIEKVRLKEEVLAAVKADDMVPFYETLVADGLLEKDQGLLDSMRTKNEEELKKLDEKIADAEENLGESEVREAHLAKSLFYFRIGDKEKALEQLKVTETKTVAVGQKMDLVFYTLQIGFFYMDFDLISKSIDKAKK
;
A
#
# COMPACT_ATOMS: atom_id res chain seq x y z
N MET A 1 21.08 -3.76 26.01
CA MET A 1 19.98 -3.45 25.10
C MET A 1 20.41 -3.95 23.74
N GLU A 2 20.03 -5.17 23.40
CA GLU A 2 20.19 -5.66 22.02
C GLU A 2 19.30 -4.77 21.16
N GLY A 3 19.93 -3.95 20.31
CA GLY A 3 19.22 -3.15 19.34
C GLY A 3 18.56 -4.12 18.37
N TYR A 4 17.25 -4.21 18.41
CA TYR A 4 16.50 -4.80 17.31
C TYR A 4 16.79 -3.92 16.09
N GLU A 5 17.64 -4.37 15.18
CA GLU A 5 17.74 -3.79 13.83
C GLU A 5 16.39 -4.03 13.16
N GLY A 6 15.49 -3.05 13.28
CA GLY A 6 14.20 -3.10 12.63
C GLY A 6 14.40 -3.19 11.12
N THR A 7 13.92 -4.26 10.50
CA THR A 7 13.89 -4.35 9.03
C THR A 7 12.98 -3.27 8.50
N GLN A 8 13.48 -2.43 7.59
CA GLN A 8 12.68 -1.38 6.97
C GLN A 8 11.56 -2.00 6.14
N GLN A 9 10.37 -1.39 6.18
CA GLN A 9 9.23 -1.87 5.40
C GLN A 9 9.52 -1.83 3.90
N PRO A 10 9.19 -2.89 3.13
CA PRO A 10 9.46 -2.96 1.70
C PRO A 10 8.91 -1.77 0.91
N GLN A 11 7.74 -1.25 1.30
CA GLN A 11 7.11 -0.09 0.70
C GLN A 11 7.99 1.17 0.83
N LEU A 12 8.57 1.42 2.02
CA LEU A 12 9.45 2.57 2.22
C LEU A 12 10.74 2.47 1.38
N ILE A 13 11.29 1.26 1.26
CA ILE A 13 12.43 0.99 0.38
C ILE A 13 12.04 1.30 -1.07
N LEU A 14 10.86 0.86 -1.51
CA LEU A 14 10.36 1.11 -2.87
C LEU A 14 10.14 2.61 -3.14
N ALA A 15 9.57 3.34 -2.19
CA ALA A 15 9.39 4.79 -2.29
C ALA A 15 10.74 5.52 -2.43
N HIS A 16 11.75 5.11 -1.65
CA HIS A 16 13.09 5.65 -1.76
C HIS A 16 13.73 5.34 -3.13
N LYS A 17 13.60 4.11 -3.63
CA LYS A 17 14.09 3.74 -4.96
C LYS A 17 13.43 4.57 -6.07
N ARG A 18 12.11 4.82 -5.98
CA ARG A 18 11.41 5.73 -6.90
C ARG A 18 12.00 7.14 -6.85
N PHE A 19 12.26 7.67 -5.65
CA PHE A 19 12.88 8.98 -5.49
C PHE A 19 14.27 9.04 -6.16
N LEU A 20 15.10 8.02 -5.97
CA LEU A 20 16.42 7.96 -6.61
C LEU A 20 16.32 7.89 -8.14
N LEU A 21 15.31 7.22 -8.68
CA LEU A 21 15.07 7.15 -10.13
C LEU A 21 14.80 8.52 -10.76
N SER A 22 14.09 9.40 -10.06
CA SER A 22 13.78 10.76 -10.55
C SER A 22 14.87 11.79 -10.23
N HIS A 23 15.87 11.44 -9.42
CA HIS A 23 16.89 12.38 -8.99
C HIS A 23 17.93 12.67 -10.11
N PRO A 24 18.29 13.93 -10.36
CA PRO A 24 19.22 14.30 -11.43
C PRO A 24 20.64 13.76 -11.21
N ASP A 25 21.11 13.75 -9.95
CA ASP A 25 22.50 13.38 -9.61
C ASP A 25 22.76 11.86 -9.61
N VAL A 26 21.73 11.04 -9.80
CA VAL A 26 21.89 9.57 -9.88
C VAL A 26 22.36 9.19 -11.28
N GLN A 27 23.47 8.46 -11.34
CA GLN A 27 24.11 8.04 -12.59
C GLN A 27 23.19 7.13 -13.41
N ASP A 28 23.28 7.21 -14.74
CA ASP A 28 22.43 6.42 -15.64
C ASP A 28 22.57 4.92 -15.43
N ILE A 29 23.78 4.43 -15.14
CA ILE A 29 24.03 3.01 -14.86
C ILE A 29 23.29 2.54 -13.59
N GLU A 30 23.19 3.40 -12.58
CA GLU A 30 22.46 3.11 -11.36
C GLU A 30 20.95 3.18 -11.60
N LYS A 31 20.49 4.12 -12.44
CA LYS A 31 19.07 4.20 -12.84
C LYS A 31 18.60 2.92 -13.53
N VAL A 32 19.44 2.28 -14.36
CA VAL A 32 19.08 0.99 -14.98
C VAL A 32 18.81 -0.08 -13.92
N ARG A 33 19.73 -0.26 -12.95
CA ARG A 33 19.55 -1.20 -11.84
C ARG A 33 18.30 -0.88 -11.02
N LEU A 34 18.10 0.39 -10.67
CA LEU A 34 16.94 0.83 -9.90
C LEU A 34 15.61 0.57 -10.63
N LYS A 35 15.57 0.74 -11.96
CA LYS A 35 14.37 0.43 -12.76
C LYS A 35 14.02 -1.06 -12.69
N GLU A 36 15.02 -1.93 -12.79
CA GLU A 36 14.83 -3.38 -12.66
C GLU A 36 14.29 -3.76 -11.27
N GLU A 37 14.87 -3.20 -10.21
CA GLU A 37 14.44 -3.46 -8.83
C GLU A 37 13.02 -2.94 -8.55
N VAL A 38 12.69 -1.75 -9.05
CA VAL A 38 11.34 -1.17 -8.92
C VAL A 38 10.32 -1.99 -9.71
N LEU A 39 10.66 -2.38 -10.96
CA LEU A 39 9.78 -3.22 -11.77
C LEU A 39 9.57 -4.61 -11.14
N ALA A 40 10.61 -5.19 -10.53
CA ALA A 40 10.49 -6.45 -9.80
C ALA A 40 9.52 -6.33 -8.61
N ALA A 41 9.63 -5.25 -7.82
CA ALA A 41 8.71 -4.99 -6.71
C ALA A 41 7.26 -4.78 -7.20
N VAL A 42 7.07 -4.00 -8.26
CA VAL A 42 5.76 -3.80 -8.89
C VAL A 42 5.14 -5.13 -9.31
N LYS A 43 5.92 -6.02 -9.92
CA LYS A 43 5.47 -7.34 -10.37
C LYS A 43 5.15 -8.29 -9.22
N ALA A 44 5.90 -8.20 -8.12
CA ALA A 44 5.73 -9.07 -6.97
C ALA A 44 4.39 -8.86 -6.26
N ASP A 45 3.95 -7.60 -6.18
CA ASP A 45 2.73 -7.19 -5.48
C ASP A 45 1.60 -6.71 -6.43
N ASP A 46 1.74 -6.99 -7.74
CA ASP A 46 0.77 -6.62 -8.78
C ASP A 46 0.33 -5.12 -8.69
N MET A 47 1.31 -4.22 -8.52
CA MET A 47 1.09 -2.81 -8.15
C MET A 47 0.63 -1.92 -9.31
N VAL A 48 -0.57 -2.16 -9.85
CA VAL A 48 -1.09 -1.50 -11.06
C VAL A 48 -1.07 0.04 -10.98
N PRO A 49 -1.69 0.71 -9.99
CA PRO A 49 -1.75 2.17 -9.99
C PRO A 49 -0.37 2.79 -9.83
N PHE A 50 0.52 2.17 -9.03
CA PHE A 50 1.88 2.63 -8.90
C PHE A 50 2.66 2.51 -10.22
N TYR A 51 2.53 1.38 -10.92
CA TYR A 51 3.13 1.21 -12.24
C TYR A 51 2.64 2.24 -13.25
N GLU A 52 1.34 2.54 -13.27
CA GLU A 52 0.77 3.58 -14.15
C GLU A 52 1.36 4.96 -13.85
N THR A 53 1.58 5.30 -12.58
CA THR A 53 2.29 6.55 -12.22
C THR A 53 3.73 6.56 -12.70
N LEU A 54 4.47 5.44 -12.58
CA LEU A 54 5.85 5.35 -13.05
C LEU A 54 5.96 5.47 -14.58
N VAL A 55 4.98 4.94 -15.30
CA VAL A 55 4.88 5.09 -16.76
C VAL A 55 4.53 6.54 -17.15
N ALA A 56 3.58 7.16 -16.45
CA ALA A 56 3.20 8.56 -16.67
C ALA A 56 4.37 9.53 -16.39
N ASP A 57 5.18 9.24 -15.37
CA ASP A 57 6.40 9.98 -15.01
C ASP A 57 7.56 9.71 -15.99
N GLY A 58 7.40 8.82 -16.97
CA GLY A 58 8.44 8.45 -17.94
C GLY A 58 9.59 7.61 -17.35
N LEU A 59 9.41 7.08 -16.14
CA LEU A 59 10.42 6.29 -15.44
C LEU A 59 10.47 4.84 -15.95
N LEU A 60 9.32 4.29 -16.35
CA LEU A 60 9.17 2.95 -16.92
C LEU A 60 8.45 2.99 -18.27
N GLU A 61 8.73 2.00 -19.11
CA GLU A 61 8.00 1.80 -20.36
C GLU A 61 6.69 1.06 -20.10
N LYS A 62 5.67 1.39 -20.89
CA LYS A 62 4.35 0.78 -20.80
C LYS A 62 4.35 -0.62 -21.41
N ASP A 63 4.05 -1.63 -20.60
CA ASP A 63 3.78 -3.00 -21.01
C ASP A 63 2.30 -3.32 -20.74
N GLN A 64 1.52 -3.39 -21.82
CA GLN A 64 0.08 -3.64 -21.72
C GLN A 64 -0.22 -5.09 -21.27
N GLY A 65 0.59 -6.07 -21.69
CA GLY A 65 0.38 -7.47 -21.30
C GLY A 65 0.64 -7.68 -19.82
N LEU A 66 1.66 -7.01 -19.28
CA LEU A 66 1.92 -6.98 -17.84
C LEU A 66 0.77 -6.31 -17.08
N LEU A 67 0.31 -5.14 -17.54
CA LEU A 67 -0.82 -4.42 -16.93
C LEU A 67 -2.08 -5.27 -16.84
N ASP A 68 -2.47 -5.91 -17.94
CA ASP A 68 -3.70 -6.71 -18.00
C ASP A 68 -3.60 -7.94 -17.11
N SER A 69 -2.42 -8.57 -17.04
CA SER A 69 -2.13 -9.68 -16.12
C SER A 69 -2.28 -9.27 -14.66
N MET A 70 -1.64 -8.16 -14.25
CA MET A 70 -1.74 -7.66 -12.87
C MET A 70 -3.18 -7.25 -12.51
N ARG A 71 -3.90 -6.60 -13.43
CA ARG A 71 -5.31 -6.22 -13.23
C ARG A 71 -6.20 -7.43 -13.01
N THR A 72 -6.04 -8.47 -13.83
CA THR A 72 -6.82 -9.70 -13.72
C THR A 72 -6.63 -10.35 -12.35
N LYS A 73 -5.38 -10.48 -11.88
CA LYS A 73 -5.10 -11.01 -10.53
C LYS A 73 -5.69 -10.14 -9.42
N ASN A 74 -5.58 -8.81 -9.56
CA ASN A 74 -6.15 -7.89 -8.58
C ASN A 74 -7.68 -8.01 -8.50
N GLU A 75 -8.36 -8.16 -9.63
CA GLU A 75 -9.81 -8.39 -9.68
C GLU A 75 -10.20 -9.72 -9.02
N GLU A 76 -9.47 -10.80 -9.28
CA GLU A 76 -9.70 -12.11 -8.65
C GLU A 76 -9.51 -12.07 -7.13
N GLU A 77 -8.46 -11.42 -6.64
CA GLU A 77 -8.20 -11.30 -5.20
C GLU A 77 -9.21 -10.38 -4.52
N LEU A 78 -9.58 -9.26 -5.16
CA LEU A 78 -10.64 -8.37 -4.67
C LEU A 78 -11.97 -9.10 -4.53
N LYS A 79 -12.33 -9.92 -5.51
CA LYS A 79 -13.57 -10.71 -5.44
C LYS A 79 -13.57 -11.65 -4.23
N LYS A 80 -12.45 -12.33 -3.95
CA LYS A 80 -12.31 -13.20 -2.77
C LYS A 80 -12.43 -12.41 -1.46
N LEU A 81 -11.85 -11.21 -1.41
CA LEU A 81 -11.95 -10.32 -0.25
C LEU A 81 -13.39 -9.83 -0.03
N ASP A 82 -14.10 -9.51 -1.11
CA ASP A 82 -15.51 -9.10 -1.06
C ASP A 82 -16.43 -10.23 -0.61
N GLU A 83 -16.23 -11.44 -1.14
CA GLU A 83 -16.93 -12.65 -0.68
C GLU A 83 -16.67 -12.92 0.80
N LYS A 84 -15.42 -12.76 1.26
CA LYS A 84 -15.06 -12.92 2.68
C LYS A 84 -15.68 -11.87 3.59
N ILE A 85 -15.81 -10.62 3.12
CA ILE A 85 -16.51 -9.56 3.86
C ILE A 85 -17.99 -9.92 3.98
N ALA A 86 -18.63 -10.30 2.87
CA ALA A 86 -20.05 -10.66 2.87
C ALA A 86 -20.34 -11.84 3.80
N ASP A 87 -19.54 -12.91 3.73
CA ASP A 87 -19.67 -14.05 4.64
C ASP A 87 -19.48 -13.65 6.10
N ALA A 88 -18.50 -12.79 6.39
CA ALA A 88 -18.27 -12.31 7.75
C ALA A 88 -19.45 -11.47 8.28
N GLU A 89 -20.05 -10.62 7.44
CA GLU A 89 -21.19 -9.78 7.83
C GLU A 89 -22.50 -10.58 8.00
N GLU A 90 -22.69 -11.65 7.25
CA GLU A 90 -23.89 -12.49 7.32
C GLU A 90 -23.80 -13.57 8.41
N ASN A 91 -22.62 -14.19 8.58
CA ASN A 91 -22.48 -15.45 9.31
C ASN A 91 -21.54 -15.37 10.53
N LEU A 92 -20.70 -14.35 10.65
CA LEU A 92 -19.65 -14.26 11.68
C LEU A 92 -19.86 -13.08 12.65
N GLY A 93 -18.86 -12.83 13.51
CA GLY A 93 -18.90 -11.79 14.53
C GLY A 93 -18.23 -10.48 14.11
N GLU A 94 -18.37 -9.46 14.95
CA GLU A 94 -17.80 -8.13 14.72
C GLU A 94 -16.27 -8.14 14.53
N SER A 95 -15.58 -9.06 15.22
CA SER A 95 -14.13 -9.21 15.10
C SER A 95 -13.73 -9.70 13.70
N GLU A 96 -14.42 -10.71 13.18
CA GLU A 96 -14.18 -11.26 11.84
C GLU A 96 -14.52 -10.26 10.75
N VAL A 97 -15.63 -9.52 10.90
CA VAL A 97 -16.02 -8.42 9.99
C VAL A 97 -14.91 -7.38 9.92
N ARG A 98 -14.41 -6.92 11.07
CA ARG A 98 -13.31 -5.95 11.11
C ARG A 98 -12.06 -6.47 10.41
N GLU A 99 -11.64 -7.70 10.69
CA GLU A 99 -10.44 -8.28 10.08
C GLU A 99 -10.59 -8.45 8.56
N ALA A 100 -11.78 -8.80 8.06
CA ALA A 100 -12.06 -8.85 6.63
C ALA A 100 -11.93 -7.47 5.96
N HIS A 101 -12.49 -6.43 6.58
CA HIS A 101 -12.32 -5.05 6.08
C HIS A 101 -10.86 -4.58 6.14
N LEU A 102 -10.14 -4.91 7.22
CA LEU A 102 -8.71 -4.60 7.36
C LEU A 102 -7.90 -5.28 6.25
N ALA A 103 -8.11 -6.56 6.01
CA ALA A 103 -7.43 -7.30 4.94
C ALA A 103 -7.63 -6.64 3.57
N LYS A 104 -8.85 -6.20 3.25
CA LYS A 104 -9.12 -5.47 2.01
C LYS A 104 -8.40 -4.12 1.94
N SER A 105 -8.29 -3.39 3.05
CA SER A 105 -7.56 -2.12 3.08
C SER A 105 -6.05 -2.31 2.89
N LEU A 106 -5.48 -3.35 3.50
CA LEU A 106 -4.06 -3.70 3.34
C LEU A 106 -3.76 -4.23 1.93
N PHE A 107 -4.71 -4.94 1.32
CA PHE A 107 -4.62 -5.31 -0.08
C PHE A 107 -4.53 -4.07 -0.99
N TYR A 108 -5.43 -3.09 -0.83
CA TYR A 108 -5.36 -1.84 -1.61
C TYR A 108 -4.03 -1.11 -1.40
N PHE A 109 -3.52 -1.07 -0.16
CA PHE A 109 -2.21 -0.48 0.09
C PHE A 109 -1.08 -1.26 -0.62
N ARG A 110 -1.09 -2.59 -0.54
CA ARG A 110 -0.09 -3.47 -1.17
C ARG A 110 -0.04 -3.25 -2.68
N ILE A 111 -1.17 -3.19 -3.37
CA ILE A 111 -1.21 -2.96 -4.81
C ILE A 111 -0.93 -1.49 -5.19
N GLY A 112 -0.75 -0.59 -4.22
CA GLY A 112 -0.49 0.82 -4.49
C GLY A 112 -1.73 1.63 -4.87
N ASP A 113 -2.93 1.23 -4.44
CA ASP A 113 -4.16 2.03 -4.59
C ASP A 113 -4.38 2.88 -3.33
N LYS A 114 -3.79 4.08 -3.32
CA LYS A 114 -3.82 5.00 -2.16
C LYS A 114 -5.24 5.34 -1.72
N GLU A 115 -6.08 5.76 -2.64
CA GLU A 115 -7.39 6.32 -2.33
C GLU A 115 -8.31 5.25 -1.75
N LYS A 116 -8.40 4.09 -2.42
CA LYS A 116 -9.21 2.98 -1.92
C LYS A 116 -8.70 2.41 -0.61
N ALA A 117 -7.37 2.38 -0.39
CA ALA A 117 -6.80 1.97 0.90
C ALA A 117 -7.28 2.88 2.03
N LEU A 118 -7.23 4.20 1.84
CA LEU A 118 -7.66 5.17 2.84
C LEU A 118 -9.18 5.15 3.08
N GLU A 119 -9.96 4.97 2.03
CA GLU A 119 -11.42 4.81 2.14
C GLU A 119 -11.78 3.55 2.93
N GLN A 120 -11.18 2.42 2.57
CA GLN A 120 -11.43 1.14 3.25
C GLN A 120 -10.94 1.17 4.71
N LEU A 121 -9.81 1.82 5.01
CA LEU A 121 -9.34 2.01 6.39
C LEU A 121 -10.35 2.78 7.26
N LYS A 122 -11.03 3.80 6.70
CA LYS A 122 -12.10 4.50 7.41
C LYS A 122 -13.27 3.58 7.71
N VAL A 123 -13.66 2.70 6.78
CA VAL A 123 -14.69 1.69 7.03
C VAL A 123 -14.25 0.76 8.16
N THR A 124 -13.03 0.22 8.11
CA THR A 124 -12.46 -0.63 9.16
C THR A 124 -12.46 0.07 10.52
N GLU A 125 -12.16 1.38 10.56
CA GLU A 125 -12.18 2.17 11.79
C GLU A 125 -13.56 2.21 12.44
N THR A 126 -14.64 2.34 11.65
CA THR A 126 -16.02 2.32 12.18
C THR A 126 -16.40 0.97 12.80
N LYS A 127 -15.77 -0.11 12.35
CA LYS A 127 -15.95 -1.47 12.87
C LYS A 127 -14.97 -1.81 14.01
N THR A 128 -14.09 -0.88 14.38
CA THR A 128 -13.06 -1.11 15.40
C THR A 128 -13.46 -0.47 16.73
N VAL A 129 -13.51 -1.27 17.80
CA VAL A 129 -13.84 -0.79 19.15
C VAL A 129 -12.59 -0.54 19.98
N ALA A 130 -11.65 -1.49 19.98
CA ALA A 130 -10.49 -1.43 20.86
C ALA A 130 -9.54 -0.29 20.47
N VAL A 131 -9.10 0.50 21.47
CA VAL A 131 -8.21 1.66 21.26
C VAL A 131 -6.88 1.24 20.63
N GLY A 132 -6.29 0.13 21.08
CA GLY A 132 -5.05 -0.38 20.49
C GLY A 132 -5.19 -0.67 18.99
N GLN A 133 -6.28 -1.33 18.60
CA GLN A 133 -6.58 -1.61 17.20
C GLN A 133 -6.84 -0.34 16.38
N LYS A 134 -7.42 0.71 16.97
CA LYS A 134 -7.56 2.02 16.29
C LYS A 134 -6.20 2.67 16.05
N MET A 135 -5.29 2.55 17.02
CA MET A 135 -3.91 3.04 16.88
C MET A 135 -3.19 2.34 15.72
N ASP A 136 -3.38 1.03 15.56
CA ASP A 136 -2.82 0.28 14.42
C ASP A 136 -3.30 0.85 13.07
N LEU A 137 -4.59 1.21 12.95
CA LEU A 137 -5.13 1.84 11.73
C LEU A 137 -4.50 3.22 11.45
N VAL A 138 -4.19 3.98 12.51
CA VAL A 138 -3.46 5.25 12.37
C VAL A 138 -2.04 5.01 11.85
N PHE A 139 -1.37 3.96 12.33
CA PHE A 139 -0.04 3.60 11.82
C PHE A 139 -0.06 3.13 10.36
N TYR A 140 -1.07 2.37 9.94
CA TYR A 140 -1.23 2.04 8.51
C TYR A 140 -1.45 3.30 7.66
N THR A 141 -2.25 4.25 8.14
CA THR A 141 -2.46 5.54 7.46
C THR A 141 -1.14 6.32 7.34
N LEU A 142 -0.32 6.30 8.39
CA LEU A 142 1.00 6.93 8.41
C LEU A 142 1.96 6.29 7.40
N GLN A 143 1.97 4.95 7.32
CA GLN A 143 2.77 4.20 6.33
C GLN A 143 2.39 4.54 4.90
N ILE A 144 1.08 4.62 4.60
CA ILE A 144 0.58 5.11 3.31
C ILE A 144 1.09 6.54 3.05
N GLY A 145 0.99 7.42 4.04
CA GLY A 145 1.50 8.79 3.96
C GLY A 145 2.98 8.85 3.59
N PHE A 146 3.83 8.05 4.24
CA PHE A 146 5.25 8.00 3.92
C PHE A 146 5.53 7.42 2.53
N PHE A 147 4.82 6.37 2.11
CA PHE A 147 5.02 5.78 0.79
C PHE A 147 4.76 6.78 -0.35
N TYR A 148 3.72 7.61 -0.20
CA TYR A 148 3.35 8.63 -1.18
C TYR A 148 3.95 10.00 -0.92
N MET A 149 4.78 10.15 0.13
CA MET A 149 5.32 11.44 0.59
C MET A 149 4.23 12.51 0.80
N ASP A 150 3.07 12.10 1.30
CA ASP A 150 1.94 12.98 1.58
C ASP A 150 2.08 13.58 2.99
N PHE A 151 2.74 14.75 3.06
CA PHE A 151 3.01 15.43 4.32
C PHE A 151 1.75 15.85 5.09
N ASP A 152 0.67 16.17 4.39
CA ASP A 152 -0.61 16.51 5.03
C ASP A 152 -1.21 15.28 5.72
N LEU A 153 -1.19 14.14 5.05
CA LEU A 153 -1.66 12.87 5.61
C LEU A 153 -0.78 12.43 6.78
N ILE A 154 0.55 12.59 6.68
CA ILE A 154 1.50 12.29 7.75
C ILE A 154 1.20 13.15 8.98
N SER A 155 1.10 14.47 8.82
CA SER A 155 0.83 15.40 9.93
C SER A 155 -0.50 15.06 10.63
N LYS A 156 -1.57 14.89 9.85
CA LYS A 156 -2.90 14.52 10.39
C LYS A 156 -2.87 13.19 11.15
N SER A 157 -2.11 12.21 10.66
CA SER A 157 -1.98 10.90 11.30
C SER A 157 -1.20 10.99 12.61
N ILE A 158 -0.12 11.77 12.66
CA ILE A 158 0.64 12.03 13.89
C ILE A 158 -0.23 12.75 14.93
N ASP A 159 -1.01 13.75 14.52
CA ASP A 159 -1.89 14.46 15.44
C ASP A 159 -3.02 13.58 15.96
N LYS A 160 -3.50 12.63 15.14
CA LYS A 160 -4.47 11.62 15.57
C LYS A 160 -3.85 10.62 16.54
N ALA A 161 -2.60 10.19 16.31
CA ALA A 161 -1.88 9.25 17.16
C ALA A 161 -1.53 9.79 18.56
N LYS A 162 -1.43 11.12 18.70
CA LYS A 162 -1.15 11.78 19.99
C LYS A 162 -2.38 11.89 20.91
N LYS A 163 -3.58 11.70 20.38
CA LYS A 163 -4.85 11.80 21.12
C LYS A 163 -5.25 10.47 21.70
#